data_AF-A0A2V5LYM2-F1
#
_entry.id   AF-A0A2V5LYM2-F1
#
_cell.length_a   1.000
_cell.length_b   1.000
_cell.length_c   1.000
_cell.angle_alpha   90.00
_cell.angle_beta   90.00
_cell.angle_gamma   90.00
#
_symmetry.space_group_name_H-M   'P 1'
#
loop_
_entity.id
_entity.type
_entity.pdbx_description
1 polymer ?
#
loop_
_entity_poly.entity_id
_entity_poly.type
_entity_poly.pdbx_seq_one_letter_code
_entity_poly.pdbx_strand_id
1 'polypeptide(L)'
;LPLGEAGIGEIPNESPVLNAMQSNIGEQTGLYIFPGLGVGQNATRQEKSKAMKHMAEKLAANPSGILMYHAPGLRFEFGKRLGIEFGTELLEAILVVFLLAQTRIASFAGRVSFVLMPESLPPSRPMFPTGTGMAFPLCTRPVTC
;
A
#
# COMPACT_ATOMS: atom_id res chain seq x y z
N LEU A 1 -30.51 -19.57 14.34
CA LEU A 1 -30.05 -19.26 12.97
C LEU A 1 -28.53 -19.28 12.98
N PRO A 2 -27.87 -20.07 12.12
CA PRO A 2 -26.41 -20.07 12.07
C PRO A 2 -25.95 -18.72 11.51
N LEU A 3 -25.16 -17.99 12.30
CA LEU A 3 -24.63 -16.67 11.96
C LEU A 3 -23.44 -16.75 10.98
N GLY A 4 -23.03 -17.97 10.61
CA GLY A 4 -21.88 -18.24 9.73
C GLY A 4 -22.21 -18.14 8.24
N GLU A 5 -23.41 -18.54 7.81
CA GLU A 5 -23.88 -18.33 6.43
C GLU A 5 -24.60 -16.99 6.21
N ALA A 6 -24.88 -16.24 7.28
CA ALA A 6 -25.59 -14.97 7.20
C ALA A 6 -24.66 -13.85 6.67
N GLY A 7 -24.47 -13.81 5.36
CA GLY A 7 -23.76 -12.71 4.67
C GLY A 7 -22.56 -13.14 3.83
N ILE A 8 -22.17 -14.41 3.87
CA ILE A 8 -21.18 -14.99 2.96
C ILE A 8 -21.94 -15.88 1.96
N GLY A 9 -22.14 -15.36 0.75
CA GLY A 9 -22.77 -16.08 -0.35
C GLY A 9 -21.82 -16.12 -1.55
N GLU A 10 -21.84 -17.23 -2.28
CA GLU A 10 -21.20 -17.31 -3.59
C GLU A 10 -21.92 -16.40 -4.58
N ILE A 11 -21.16 -15.85 -5.54
CA ILE A 11 -21.76 -15.01 -6.58
C ILE A 11 -22.60 -15.91 -7.50
N PRO A 12 -23.93 -15.71 -7.59
CA PRO A 12 -24.73 -16.45 -8.53
C PRO A 12 -24.32 -16.09 -9.96
N ASN A 13 -24.19 -17.09 -10.83
CA ASN A 13 -23.64 -16.93 -12.19
C ASN A 13 -22.24 -16.31 -12.18
N GLU A 14 -21.30 -16.97 -11.51
CA GLU A 14 -19.93 -16.47 -11.32
C GLU A 14 -19.17 -16.24 -12.63
N SER A 15 -19.23 -17.15 -13.60
CA SER A 15 -18.43 -17.05 -14.83
C SER A 15 -18.57 -15.73 -15.60
N PRO A 16 -19.77 -15.20 -15.91
CA PRO A 16 -19.89 -13.90 -16.56
C PRO A 16 -19.38 -12.74 -15.69
N VAL A 17 -19.51 -12.83 -14.36
CA VAL A 17 -19.01 -11.81 -13.43
C VAL A 17 -17.48 -11.81 -13.41
N LEU A 18 -16.84 -12.97 -13.31
CA LEU A 18 -15.38 -13.10 -13.38
C LEU A 18 -14.83 -12.61 -14.72
N ASN A 19 -15.46 -12.97 -15.83
CA ASN A 19 -15.07 -12.50 -17.17
C ASN A 19 -15.18 -10.97 -17.29
N ALA A 20 -16.25 -10.37 -16.76
CA ALA A 20 -16.41 -8.92 -16.74
C ALA A 20 -15.34 -8.24 -15.86
N MET A 21 -15.03 -8.80 -14.69
CA MET A 21 -13.96 -8.28 -13.83
C MET A 21 -12.60 -8.37 -14.51
N GLN A 22 -12.26 -9.52 -15.10
CA GLN A 22 -11.00 -9.70 -15.80
C GLN A 22 -10.86 -8.76 -17.01
N SER A 23 -11.95 -8.55 -17.77
CA SER A 23 -11.94 -7.68 -18.95
C SER A 23 -11.82 -6.20 -18.62
N ASN A 24 -12.33 -5.75 -17.45
CA ASN A 24 -12.39 -4.33 -17.09
C ASN A 24 -11.33 -3.90 -16.06
N ILE A 25 -10.90 -4.80 -15.18
CA ILE A 25 -9.87 -4.55 -14.15
C ILE A 25 -8.51 -5.07 -14.61
N GLY A 26 -8.48 -6.18 -15.37
CA GLY A 26 -7.26 -6.78 -15.90
C GLY A 26 -6.32 -7.28 -14.80
N GLU A 27 -5.06 -6.86 -14.87
CA GLU A 27 -3.98 -7.27 -13.96
C GLU A 27 -3.90 -6.42 -12.68
N GLN A 28 -4.80 -5.44 -12.50
CA GLN A 28 -4.74 -4.52 -11.38
C GLN A 28 -5.28 -5.18 -10.11
N THR A 29 -4.39 -5.72 -9.29
CA THR A 29 -4.76 -6.29 -7.98
C THR A 29 -4.92 -5.19 -6.94
N GLY A 30 -6.01 -5.23 -6.17
CA GLY A 30 -6.26 -4.23 -5.14
C GLY A 30 -7.64 -4.27 -4.52
N LEU A 31 -7.88 -3.32 -3.62
CA LEU A 31 -9.16 -3.09 -2.97
C LEU A 31 -9.95 -2.01 -3.72
N TYR A 32 -11.13 -2.36 -4.20
CA TYR A 32 -12.01 -1.49 -4.97
C TYR A 32 -13.27 -1.18 -4.17
N ILE A 33 -13.75 0.06 -4.27
CA ILE A 33 -15.01 0.50 -3.67
C ILE A 33 -15.92 0.97 -4.79
N PHE A 34 -17.18 0.53 -4.78
CA PHE A 34 -18.17 0.91 -5.77
C PHE A 34 -19.49 1.32 -5.10
N PRO A 35 -20.25 2.28 -5.68
CA PRO A 35 -19.86 3.13 -6.80
C PRO A 35 -18.77 4.14 -6.37
N GLY A 36 -17.71 4.25 -7.16
CA GLY A 36 -16.65 5.22 -6.91
C GLY A 36 -17.15 6.65 -7.06
N LEU A 37 -16.44 7.60 -6.44
CA LEU A 37 -16.76 9.03 -6.53
C LEU A 37 -16.67 9.58 -7.97
N GLY A 38 -16.04 8.85 -8.90
CA GLY A 38 -15.87 9.29 -10.29
C GLY A 38 -14.97 10.52 -10.45
N VAL A 39 -14.28 10.91 -9.37
CA VAL A 39 -13.31 11.98 -9.34
C VAL A 39 -11.92 11.36 -9.36
N GLY A 40 -11.06 11.80 -10.29
CA GLY A 40 -9.70 11.26 -10.41
C GLY A 40 -8.87 11.46 -9.14
N GLN A 41 -7.72 10.77 -9.06
CA GLN A 41 -6.85 10.80 -7.87
C GLN A 41 -6.43 12.22 -7.45
N ASN A 42 -6.36 13.16 -8.41
CA ASN A 42 -5.96 14.56 -8.21
C ASN A 42 -7.14 15.55 -8.07
N ALA A 43 -8.36 15.08 -7.85
CA ALA A 43 -9.52 15.97 -7.78
C ALA A 43 -9.43 16.95 -6.60
N THR A 44 -9.79 18.20 -6.86
CA THR A 44 -9.80 19.26 -5.86
C THR A 44 -10.84 18.98 -4.77
N ARG A 45 -10.65 19.55 -3.57
CA ARG A 45 -11.54 19.35 -2.43
C ARG A 45 -12.99 19.74 -2.74
N GLN A 46 -13.18 20.74 -3.60
CA GLN A 46 -14.49 21.20 -4.06
C GLN A 46 -15.15 20.22 -5.04
N GLU A 47 -14.38 19.61 -5.96
CA GLU A 47 -14.90 18.55 -6.85
C GLU A 47 -15.29 17.30 -6.07
N LYS A 48 -14.48 16.89 -5.09
CA LYS A 48 -14.83 15.79 -4.17
C LYS A 48 -16.11 16.09 -3.39
N SER A 49 -16.29 17.32 -2.90
CA SER A 49 -17.51 17.73 -2.19
C SER A 49 -18.76 17.67 -3.09
N LYS A 50 -18.65 18.13 -4.34
CA LYS A 50 -19.74 18.04 -5.33
C LYS A 50 -20.08 16.58 -5.66
N ALA A 51 -19.07 15.74 -5.88
CA ALA A 51 -19.26 14.32 -6.15
C ALA A 51 -19.92 13.57 -4.97
N MET A 52 -19.58 13.92 -3.73
CA MET A 52 -20.23 13.36 -2.55
C MET A 52 -21.72 13.68 -2.46
N LYS A 53 -22.16 14.87 -2.91
CA LYS A 53 -23.58 15.23 -2.89
C LYS A 53 -24.43 14.35 -3.81
N HIS A 54 -23.88 13.98 -4.97
CA HIS A 54 -24.54 13.06 -5.91
C HIS A 54 -24.29 11.59 -5.58
N MET A 55 -23.47 11.29 -4.57
CA MET A 55 -23.14 9.92 -4.19
C MET A 55 -24.32 9.21 -3.56
N ALA A 56 -25.15 9.91 -2.78
CA ALA A 56 -26.37 9.34 -2.20
C ALA A 56 -27.36 8.84 -3.27
N GLU A 57 -27.51 9.59 -4.35
CA GLU A 57 -28.35 9.21 -5.49
C GLU A 57 -27.76 8.01 -6.25
N LYS A 58 -26.43 7.99 -6.46
CA LYS A 58 -25.72 6.84 -7.04
C LYS A 58 -25.83 5.57 -6.19
N LEU A 59 -25.73 5.70 -4.87
CA LEU A 59 -25.88 4.61 -3.90
C LEU A 59 -27.30 4.04 -3.91
N ALA A 60 -28.32 4.88 -4.11
CA ALA A 60 -29.71 4.43 -4.21
C ALA A 60 -30.01 3.74 -5.56
N ALA A 61 -29.35 4.16 -6.64
CA ALA A 61 -29.58 3.65 -7.99
C ALA A 61 -28.70 2.45 -8.39
N ASN A 62 -27.58 2.20 -7.70
CA ASN A 62 -26.59 1.18 -8.08
C ASN A 62 -26.19 0.32 -6.89
N PRO A 63 -25.78 -0.94 -7.13
CA PRO A 63 -25.18 -1.76 -6.09
C PRO A 63 -23.92 -1.08 -5.53
N SER A 64 -23.69 -1.26 -4.24
CA SER A 64 -22.52 -0.74 -3.55
C SER A 64 -21.81 -1.82 -2.75
N GLY A 65 -20.50 -1.69 -2.62
CA GLY A 65 -19.70 -2.70 -1.94
C GLY A 65 -18.21 -2.44 -2.05
N ILE A 66 -17.47 -3.36 -1.44
CA ILE A 66 -16.01 -3.41 -1.46
C ILE A 66 -15.62 -4.73 -2.11
N LEU A 67 -14.73 -4.67 -3.10
CA LEU A 67 -14.22 -5.82 -3.82
C LEU A 67 -12.71 -5.91 -3.62
N MET A 68 -12.25 -7.00 -3.04
CA MET A 68 -10.83 -7.36 -3.06
C MET A 68 -10.58 -8.19 -4.32
N TYR A 69 -9.94 -7.60 -5.33
CA TYR A 69 -9.68 -8.27 -6.60
C TYR A 69 -8.22 -8.71 -6.70
N HIS A 70 -8.01 -9.97 -7.05
CA HIS A 70 -6.72 -10.57 -7.32
C HIS A 70 -6.67 -11.07 -8.76
N ALA A 71 -5.69 -10.58 -9.52
CA ALA A 71 -5.53 -10.98 -10.91
C ALA A 71 -5.17 -12.47 -11.03
N PRO A 72 -5.71 -13.18 -12.04
CA PRO A 72 -5.45 -14.60 -12.22
C PRO A 72 -3.97 -14.85 -12.52
N GLY A 73 -3.39 -15.88 -11.87
CA GLY A 73 -1.98 -16.25 -12.03
C GLY A 73 -1.01 -15.47 -11.14
N LEU A 74 -1.45 -14.41 -10.47
CA LEU A 74 -0.63 -13.73 -9.47
C LEU A 74 -0.56 -14.59 -8.20
N ARG A 75 0.58 -15.22 -7.95
CA ARG A 75 0.84 -15.88 -6.67
C ARG A 75 0.94 -14.80 -5.59
N PHE A 76 -0.09 -14.72 -4.74
CA PHE A 76 -0.06 -13.83 -3.59
C PHE A 76 0.90 -14.40 -2.54
N GLU A 77 2.18 -14.05 -2.66
CA GLU A 77 3.25 -14.43 -1.73
C GLU A 77 3.16 -13.59 -0.43
N PHE A 78 2.01 -13.63 0.23
CA PHE A 78 1.71 -12.82 1.42
C PHE A 78 2.78 -12.98 2.50
N GLY A 79 3.16 -14.23 2.80
CA GLY A 79 4.16 -14.51 3.83
C GLY A 79 5.54 -13.96 3.50
N LYS A 80 5.99 -14.07 2.23
CA LYS A 80 7.27 -13.51 1.79
C LYS A 80 7.25 -11.99 1.88
N ARG A 81 6.17 -11.36 1.43
CA ARG A 81 6.05 -9.89 1.43
C ARG A 81 5.97 -9.34 2.85
N LEU A 82 5.18 -9.97 3.70
CA LEU A 82 5.09 -9.63 5.12
C LEU A 82 6.43 -9.80 5.84
N GLY A 83 7.17 -10.88 5.54
CA GLY A 83 8.51 -11.09 6.08
C GLY A 83 9.52 -10.03 5.63
N ILE A 84 9.44 -9.57 4.37
CA ILE A 84 10.27 -8.48 3.85
C ILE A 84 9.92 -7.17 4.57
N GLU A 85 8.64 -6.79 4.60
CA GLU A 85 8.18 -5.55 5.24
C GLU A 85 8.55 -5.53 6.73
N PHE A 86 8.27 -6.61 7.46
CA PHE A 86 8.66 -6.74 8.86
C PHE A 86 10.17 -6.65 9.06
N GLY A 87 10.95 -7.36 8.23
CA GLY A 87 12.41 -7.37 8.33
C GLY A 87 13.02 -6.01 8.04
N THR A 88 12.51 -5.28 7.04
CA THR A 88 12.98 -3.93 6.73
C THR A 88 12.61 -2.93 7.81
N GLU A 89 11.37 -2.96 8.32
CA GLU A 89 10.91 -2.10 9.41
C GLU A 89 11.67 -2.37 10.71
N LEU A 90 11.91 -3.64 11.04
CA LEU A 90 12.69 -4.02 12.22
C LEU A 90 14.14 -3.51 12.11
N LEU A 91 14.75 -3.63 10.94
CA LEU A 91 16.11 -3.14 10.70
C LEU A 91 16.17 -1.61 10.80
N GLU A 92 15.22 -0.90 10.20
CA GLU A 92 15.12 0.56 10.27
C GLU A 92 14.95 1.04 11.71
N ALA A 93 14.06 0.40 12.48
CA ALA A 93 13.87 0.71 13.90
C ALA A 93 15.15 0.47 14.72
N ILE A 94 15.85 -0.65 14.50
CA ILE A 94 17.13 -0.94 15.17
C ILE A 94 18.18 0.12 14.82
N LEU A 95 18.24 0.55 13.56
CA LEU A 95 19.20 1.55 13.09
C LEU A 95 18.90 2.93 13.69
N VAL A 96 17.63 3.34 13.74
CA VAL A 96 17.20 4.58 14.42
C VAL A 96 17.57 4.54 15.91
N VAL A 97 17.29 3.43 16.61
CA VAL A 97 17.64 3.27 18.02
C VAL A 97 19.16 3.29 18.23
N PHE A 98 19.93 2.64 17.35
CA PHE A 98 21.39 2.61 17.42
C PHE A 98 22.00 4.01 17.20
N LEU A 99 21.51 4.77 16.22
CA LEU A 99 21.92 6.16 16.00
C LEU A 99 21.52 7.04 17.18
N LEU A 100 20.32 6.86 17.72
CA LEU A 100 19.88 7.60 18.91
C LEU A 100 20.79 7.31 20.12
N ALA A 101 21.23 6.07 20.31
CA ALA A 101 22.15 5.70 21.38
C ALA A 101 23.56 6.32 21.21
N GLN A 102 24.01 6.56 19.98
CA GLN A 102 25.29 7.22 19.71
C GLN A 102 25.22 8.75 19.78
N THR A 103 24.05 9.35 19.55
CA THR A 103 23.89 10.80 19.65
C THR A 103 23.80 11.24 21.11
N ARG A 104 24.67 12.17 21.53
CA ARG A 104 24.62 12.79 22.88
C ARG A 104 23.48 13.81 22.99
N ILE A 105 22.28 13.46 22.53
CA ILE A 105 21.09 14.31 22.65
C ILE A 105 20.58 14.16 24.09
N ALA A 106 20.88 15.17 24.91
CA ALA A 106 20.51 15.23 26.32
C ALA A 106 19.04 15.64 26.53
N SER A 107 18.41 16.31 25.56
CA SER A 107 17.03 16.77 25.67
C SER A 107 16.03 15.72 25.16
N PHE A 108 14.94 15.52 25.91
CA PHE A 108 13.86 14.61 25.53
C PHE A 108 13.24 14.99 24.17
N ALA A 109 13.00 16.28 23.95
CA ALA A 109 12.47 16.79 22.69
C ALA A 109 13.37 16.49 21.48
N GLY A 110 14.70 16.57 21.64
CA GLY A 110 15.64 16.24 20.56
C GLY A 110 15.60 14.76 20.16
N ARG A 111 15.37 13.86 21.13
CA ARG A 111 15.21 12.41 20.86
C ARG A 111 13.92 12.13 20.10
N VAL A 112 12.83 12.79 20.46
CA VAL A 112 11.53 12.66 19.78
C VAL A 112 11.57 13.21 18.36
N SER A 113 12.17 14.40 18.15
CA SER A 113 12.33 14.97 16.81
C SER A 113 13.23 14.11 15.92
N PHE A 114 14.28 13.49 16.47
CA PHE A 114 15.14 12.58 15.73
C PHE A 114 14.40 11.34 15.20
N VAL A 115 13.52 10.75 16.01
CA VAL A 115 12.74 9.56 15.64
C VAL A 115 11.62 9.88 14.65
N LEU A 116 11.05 11.10 14.68
CA LEU A 116 9.96 11.52 13.79
C LEU A 116 10.44 12.05 12.43
N MET A 117 11.71 12.41 12.30
CA MET A 117 12.27 12.99 11.07
C MET A 117 12.35 12.04 9.83
N PRO A 118 12.51 10.71 9.94
CA PRO A 118 12.69 9.87 8.75
C PRO A 118 11.45 9.76 7.87
N GLU A 119 10.26 10.09 8.38
CA GLU A 119 8.97 9.87 7.71
C GLU A 119 8.47 11.09 6.89
N SER A 120 9.35 11.72 6.11
CA SER A 120 8.94 12.77 5.16
C SER A 120 9.42 12.54 3.72
N LEU A 121 10.12 11.43 3.44
CA LEU A 121 10.59 11.13 2.10
C LEU A 121 9.50 10.32 1.35
N PRO A 122 8.89 10.84 0.28
CA PRO A 122 7.98 10.05 -0.54
C PRO A 122 8.76 8.89 -1.18
N PRO A 123 8.20 7.67 -1.26
CA PRO A 123 8.86 6.55 -1.90
C PRO A 123 8.85 6.72 -3.42
N SER A 124 9.82 7.46 -3.96
CA SER A 124 10.28 7.29 -5.33
C SER A 124 11.31 6.15 -5.39
N ARG A 125 10.93 4.95 -4.93
CA ARG A 125 11.68 3.73 -5.26
C ARG A 125 11.03 3.09 -6.48
N PRO A 126 11.64 3.14 -7.68
CA PRO A 126 11.30 2.15 -8.69
C PRO A 126 11.64 0.77 -8.12
N MET A 127 10.63 -0.09 -8.14
CA MET A 127 10.70 -1.52 -7.98
C MET A 127 12.04 -2.07 -8.48
N PHE A 128 12.79 -2.73 -7.59
CA PHE A 128 14.00 -3.49 -7.89
C PHE A 128 13.85 -4.23 -9.23
N PRO A 129 14.67 -3.95 -10.27
CA PRO A 129 14.78 -4.85 -11.40
C PRO A 129 15.52 -6.10 -10.90
N THR A 130 14.81 -7.22 -10.90
CA THR A 130 15.45 -8.52 -10.77
C THR A 130 16.23 -8.75 -12.05
N GLY A 131 17.57 -8.74 -11.97
CA GLY A 131 18.40 -9.30 -13.04
C GLY A 131 19.61 -8.47 -13.44
N THR A 132 20.76 -9.14 -13.30
CA THR A 132 21.96 -9.01 -14.15
C THR A 132 23.06 -8.07 -13.67
N GLY A 133 24.22 -8.65 -13.38
CA GLY A 133 25.51 -8.02 -13.65
C GLY A 133 26.37 -7.69 -12.44
N MET A 134 27.42 -8.49 -12.24
CA MET A 134 28.53 -8.23 -11.33
C MET A 134 29.17 -6.84 -11.56
N ALA A 135 29.50 -6.13 -10.47
CA ALA A 135 30.80 -5.50 -10.25
C ALA A 135 30.80 -4.74 -8.92
N PHE A 136 31.32 -5.37 -7.87
CA PHE A 136 31.93 -4.65 -6.75
C PHE A 136 33.15 -3.88 -7.29
N PRO A 137 33.35 -2.63 -6.85
CA PRO A 137 34.67 -2.30 -6.36
C PRO A 137 34.56 -1.74 -4.93
N LEU A 138 35.13 -2.53 -4.02
CA LEU A 138 35.68 -2.04 -2.77
C LEU A 138 36.64 -0.88 -3.07
N CYS A 139 36.31 0.33 -2.63
CA CYS A 139 37.29 1.41 -2.52
C CYS A 139 37.26 1.97 -1.10
N THR A 140 37.93 1.23 -0.23
CA THR A 140 38.51 1.73 1.02
C THR A 140 39.53 2.82 0.70
N ARG A 141 39.39 4.02 1.28
CA ARG A 141 40.51 4.75 1.92
C ARG A 141 40.04 5.97 2.74
N PRO A 142 40.79 6.34 3.80
CA PRO A 142 40.38 7.25 4.87
C PRO A 142 40.74 8.70 4.56
N VAL A 143 39.92 9.65 5.03
CA VAL A 143 40.27 11.08 5.02
C VAL A 143 40.92 11.41 6.35
N THR A 144 42.14 11.97 6.27
CA THR A 144 42.89 12.59 7.37
C THR A 144 43.03 14.07 7.03
N CYS A 145 43.01 14.90 8.07
CA CYS A 145 43.13 16.36 8.12
C CYS A 145 41.83 17.14 7.86
#